data_AF-A0ABD3DU85-F1
#
_entry.id   AF-A0ABD3DU85-F1
#
_cell.length_a   1.000
_cell.length_b   1.000
_cell.length_c   1.000
_cell.angle_alpha   90.00
_cell.angle_beta   90.00
_cell.angle_gamma   90.00
#
_symmetry.space_group_name_H-M   'P 1'
#
loop_
_entity.id
_entity.type
_entity.pdbx_description
1 polymer ?
#
loop_
_entity_poly.entity_id
_entity_poly.type
_entity_poly.pdbx_seq_one_letter_code
_entity_poly.pdbx_strand_id
1 'polypeptide(L)' 'MQLEGAGGRARVYKTGIFGTLRHIIRTEGLRGLYRGIVPEYYKVVPSVGIVFMTYEKLKQVLSTIPD' A
#
# COMPACT_ATOMS: atom_id res chain seq x y z
N MET A 1 -28.93 38.21 -8.39
CA MET A 1 -27.63 38.05 -7.72
C MET A 1 -27.15 36.62 -7.95
N GLN A 2 -26.39 36.39 -9.02
CA GLN A 2 -25.50 35.23 -9.10
C GLN A 2 -24.24 35.62 -8.33
N LEU A 3 -23.69 34.76 -7.47
CA LEU A 3 -22.26 34.63 -7.10
C LEU A 3 -22.16 33.65 -5.92
N GLU A 4 -21.06 32.87 -5.90
CA GLU A 4 -20.72 31.73 -5.02
C GLU A 4 -21.26 30.37 -5.52
N GLY A 5 -20.75 29.77 -6.60
CA GLY A 5 -19.36 29.78 -7.06
C GLY A 5 -18.54 28.71 -6.36
N ALA A 6 -18.80 27.44 -6.70
CA ALA A 6 -17.88 26.28 -6.68
C ALA A 6 -16.54 26.48 -5.94
N GLY A 7 -16.58 26.53 -4.60
CA GLY A 7 -15.41 26.67 -3.73
C GLY A 7 -14.81 25.34 -3.27
N GLY A 8 -15.20 24.23 -3.90
CA GLY A 8 -14.64 22.90 -3.66
C GLY A 8 -13.21 22.82 -4.20
N ARG A 9 -12.27 23.54 -3.59
CA ARG A 9 -10.84 23.30 -3.75
C ARG A 9 -10.58 21.90 -3.23
N ALA A 10 -10.75 20.90 -4.09
CA ALA A 10 -9.99 19.67 -4.00
C ALA A 10 -8.57 20.14 -3.73
N ARG A 11 -8.04 19.85 -2.53
CA ARG A 11 -6.62 20.08 -2.24
C ARG A 11 -5.86 19.17 -3.18
N VAL A 12 -5.64 19.66 -4.40
CA VAL A 12 -4.69 19.10 -5.33
C VAL A 12 -3.37 19.28 -4.61
N TYR A 13 -2.91 18.21 -3.97
CA TYR A 13 -1.57 18.12 -3.42
C TYR A 13 -0.60 18.41 -4.58
N LYS A 14 -0.23 19.69 -4.74
CA LYS A 14 0.73 20.16 -5.75
C LYS A 14 2.15 19.63 -5.51
N THR A 15 2.37 19.07 -4.33
CA THR A 15 3.52 18.24 -4.01
C THR A 15 3.19 16.80 -4.40
N GLY A 16 3.87 16.27 -5.42
CA GLY A 16 3.77 14.85 -5.77
C GLY A 16 4.10 13.94 -4.58
N ILE A 17 4.04 12.63 -4.78
CA ILE A 17 4.23 11.59 -3.75
C ILE A 17 5.42 11.91 -2.82
N PHE A 18 6.54 12.36 -3.39
CA PHE A 18 7.75 12.76 -2.64
C PHE A 18 7.57 13.95 -1.69
N GLY A 19 6.80 14.97 -2.08
CA GLY A 19 6.60 16.14 -1.23
C GLY A 19 5.68 15.86 -0.05
N THR A 20 4.66 15.04 -0.26
CA THR A 20 3.77 14.55 0.80
C THR A 20 4.53 13.62 1.75
N LEU A 21 5.36 12.71 1.21
CA LEU A 21 6.23 11.83 2.02
C LEU A 21 7.18 12.63 2.91
N ARG A 22 7.84 13.65 2.35
CA ARG A 22 8.76 14.54 3.10
C ARG A 22 8.04 15.31 4.20
N HIS A 23 6.81 15.75 3.95
CA HIS A 23 6.01 16.45 4.95
C HIS A 23 5.65 15.53 6.12
N ILE A 24 5.16 14.32 5.84
CA ILE A 24 4.79 13.31 6.85
C ILE A 24 5.99 12.95 7.73
N ILE A 25 7.15 12.68 7.12
CA ILE A 25 8.38 12.35 7.84
C ILE A 25 8.80 13.49 8.77
N ARG A 26 8.60 14.75 8.36
CA ARG A 26 8.98 15.91 9.17
C ARG A 26 7.99 16.22 10.30
N THR A 27 6.70 15.91 10.14
CA THR A 27 5.68 16.12 11.18
C THR A 27 5.55 14.97 12.18
N GLU A 28 5.66 13.71 11.73
CA GLU A 28 5.41 12.53 12.58
C GLU A 28 6.61 11.58 12.69
N GLY A 29 7.71 11.89 12.00
CA GLY A 29 8.89 11.03 11.95
C GLY A 29 8.70 9.81 11.03
N LEU A 30 9.76 8.99 10.94
CA LEU A 30 9.74 7.73 10.20
C LEU A 30 8.65 6.78 10.74
N ARG A 31 8.41 6.79 12.05
CA ARG A 31 7.43 5.91 12.71
C ARG A 31 5.98 6.23 12.33
N GLY A 32 5.65 7.49 12.03
CA GLY A 32 4.33 7.89 11.50
C GLY A 32 4.08 7.30 10.11
N LEU A 33 5.10 7.27 9.25
CA LEU A 33 5.01 6.68 7.91
C LEU A 33 4.77 5.16 7.96
N TYR A 34 5.44 4.46 8.87
CA TYR A 34 5.25 3.02 9.04
C TYR A 34 3.90 2.67 9.67
N ARG A 35 3.26 3.55 10.46
CA ARG A 35 1.97 3.22 11.11
C ARG A 35 0.81 3.00 10.13
N GLY A 36 0.86 3.60 8.94
CA GLY A 36 -0.14 3.39 7.88
C GLY A 36 0.18 2.24 6.92
N ILE A 37 1.47 2.01 6.67
CA ILE A 37 1.95 0.95 5.76
C ILE A 37 1.92 -0.41 6.46
N VAL A 38 2.38 -0.48 7.71
CA VAL A 38 2.41 -1.72 8.51
C VAL A 38 1.06 -2.46 8.56
N PRO A 39 -0.10 -1.82 8.86
CA PRO A 39 -1.37 -2.54 8.89
C PRO A 39 -1.82 -3.06 7.51
N GLU A 40 -1.49 -2.38 6.42
CA GLU A 40 -1.74 -2.88 5.05
C GLU A 40 -0.87 -4.12 4.77
N TYR A 41 0.42 -4.06 5.11
CA TYR A 41 1.32 -5.20 4.98
C TYR A 41 0.89 -6.38 5.85
N TYR A 42 0.46 -6.16 7.09
CA TYR A 42 -0.05 -7.24 7.97
C TYR A 42 -1.26 -7.96 7.38
N LYS A 43 -2.09 -7.29 6.58
CA LYS A 43 -3.21 -7.91 5.85
C LYS A 43 -2.76 -8.68 4.61
N VAL A 44 -1.79 -8.14 3.87
CA VAL A 44 -1.32 -8.71 2.60
C VAL A 44 -0.38 -9.90 2.83
N VAL A 45 0.48 -9.84 3.85
CA VAL A 45 1.47 -10.89 4.17
C VAL A 45 0.88 -12.30 4.29
N PRO A 46 -0.19 -12.55 5.08
CA PRO A 46 -0.75 -13.90 5.18
C PRO A 46 -1.33 -14.37 3.83
N SER A 47 -1.96 -13.47 3.08
CA SER A 47 -2.51 -13.77 1.76
C SER A 47 -1.42 -14.21 0.78
N VAL A 48 -0.32 -13.46 0.72
CA VAL A 48 0.83 -13.79 -0.14
C VAL A 48 1.52 -15.07 0.32
N GLY A 49 1.65 -15.30 1.64
CA GLY A 49 2.23 -16.51 2.21
C GLY A 49 1.45 -17.77 1.83
N ILE A 50 0.11 -17.73 1.87
CA ILE A 50 -0.74 -18.86 1.49
C ILE A 50 -0.59 -19.18 0.00
N VAL A 51 -0.59 -18.16 -0.86
CA VAL A 51 -0.40 -18.34 -2.31
C VAL A 51 0.96 -18.96 -2.60
N PHE A 52 2.01 -18.47 -1.94
CA PHE A 52 3.36 -19.01 -2.09
C PHE A 52 3.45 -20.47 -1.63
N MET A 53 2.93 -20.78 -0.45
CA MET A 53 2.91 -22.15 0.08
C MET A 53 2.12 -23.11 -0.84
N THR A 54 0.97 -22.67 -1.35
CA THR A 54 0.15 -23.44 -2.28
C THR A 54 0.91 -23.71 -3.58
N TYR A 55 1.56 -22.69 -4.12
CA TYR A 55 2.37 -22.82 -5.32
C TYR A 55 3.53 -23.82 -5.13
N GLU A 56 4.27 -23.73 -4.02
CA GLU A 56 5.34 -24.68 -3.73
C GLU A 56 4.83 -26.12 -3.56
N LYS A 57 3.71 -26.31 -2.87
CA LYS A 57 3.10 -27.64 -2.71
C LYS A 57 2.63 -28.21 -4.03
N LEU A 58 1.98 -27.40 -4.86
CA LEU A 58 1.52 -27.82 -6.18
C LEU A 58 2.71 -28.18 -7.08
N LYS A 59 3.79 -27.39 -7.03
CA LYS A 59 5.02 -27.66 -7.78
C LYS A 59 5.71 -28.93 -7.30
N GLN A 60 5.75 -29.19 -5.99
CA GLN A 60 6.28 -30.43 -5.43
C GLN A 60 5.47 -31.65 -5.88
N VAL A 61 4.14 -31.58 -5.84
CA VAL A 61 3.27 -32.68 -6.28
C VAL A 61 3.45 -32.93 -7.78
N LEU A 62 3.49 -31.87 -8.58
CA LEU A 62 3.65 -31.96 -10.04
C LEU A 62 5.05 -32.44 -10.42
N SER A 63 6.10 -32.05 -9.70
CA SER A 63 7.47 -32.54 -9.93
C SER A 63 7.70 -33.96 -9.41
N THR A 64 6.79 -34.47 -8.56
CA THR A 64 6.83 -35.85 -8.05
C THR A 64 6.17 -36.84 -9.00
N ILE A 65 5.49 -36.37 -10.05
CA ILE A 65 5.09 -37.21 -11.19
C ILE A 65 6.31 -37.35 -12.09
N PRO A 66 7.01 -38.50 -12.08
CA PRO A 66 8.02 -38.82 -13.07
C PRO A 66 7.27 -39.26 -14.35
N ASP A 67 7.80 -38.93 -15.53
CA ASP A 67 7.52 -39.71 -16.73
C ASP A 67 7.93 -41.19 -16.52
#